data_AF-A0A6G1DZE8-F1
#
_entry.id   AF-A0A6G1DZE8-F1
#
_cell.length_a   1.000
_cell.length_b   1.000
_cell.length_c   1.000
_cell.angle_alpha   90.00
_cell.angle_beta   90.00
_cell.angle_gamma   90.00
#
_symmetry.space_group_name_H-M   'P 1'
#
loop_
_entity.id
_entity.type
_entity.pdbx_description
1 polymer ?
#
loop_
_entity_poly.entity_id
_entity_poly.type
_entity_poly.pdbx_seq_one_letter_code
_entity_poly.pdbx_strand_id
1 'polypeptide(L)'
;MADAGAGAGASEPPAETVAATFRRVYDTLKAELLQDPSVDFNDDAIQWLESMLDYNVLGGKLNRGLAVVESYKLLKAASATEPSEEGLFLACILGWGIEWLQAYFLVLDDIMDNSQTRRGKPCWFRLPKVGLIAINDGLILRSQISRIFRRYFYGKSYYVNLLDLFSEVEFQTTSGQLLDQITTNEGRKDLNKYNVHVYRRIVEYKTAYYSFYLPVACALLLFGESLDDYVQVKHILVEMGVYFQSQVRSS
;
A
#
# COMPACT_ATOMS: atom_id res chain seq x y z
N MET A 1 51.19 -28.13 32.84
CA MET A 1 50.10 -28.38 31.88
C MET A 1 48.83 -27.86 32.50
N ALA A 2 48.41 -26.66 32.11
CA ALA A 2 47.12 -26.09 32.48
C ALA A 2 46.33 -25.93 31.17
N ASP A 3 45.20 -26.62 31.09
CA ASP A 3 44.30 -26.65 29.97
C ASP A 3 43.36 -25.44 30.06
N ALA A 4 43.36 -24.59 29.04
CA ALA A 4 42.53 -23.40 28.97
C ALA A 4 41.39 -23.69 27.98
N GLY A 5 40.22 -24.02 28.53
CA GLY A 5 38.99 -24.18 27.77
C GLY A 5 38.58 -22.86 27.11
N ALA A 6 38.60 -22.84 25.78
CA ALA A 6 38.05 -21.76 24.98
C ALA A 6 36.52 -21.90 24.94
N GLY A 7 35.82 -20.99 25.64
CA GLY A 7 34.39 -20.81 25.50
C GLY A 7 34.06 -20.29 24.11
N ALA A 8 33.40 -21.10 23.29
CA ALA A 8 32.80 -20.66 22.04
C ALA A 8 31.62 -19.74 22.38
N GLY A 9 31.81 -18.43 22.20
CA GLY A 9 30.72 -17.47 22.21
C GLY A 9 29.80 -17.77 21.03
N ALA A 10 28.60 -18.28 21.32
CA ALA A 10 27.53 -18.32 20.35
C ALA A 10 27.18 -16.88 19.99
N SER A 11 27.51 -16.47 18.76
CA SER A 11 27.07 -15.19 18.21
C SER A 11 25.55 -15.19 18.13
N GLU A 12 24.90 -14.22 18.77
CA GLU A 12 23.48 -13.95 18.56
C GLU A 12 23.19 -13.83 17.05
N PRO A 13 22.09 -14.41 16.55
CA PRO A 13 21.71 -14.25 15.15
C PRO A 13 21.57 -12.76 14.83
N PRO A 14 21.99 -12.31 13.63
CA PRO A 14 21.91 -10.92 13.25
C PRO A 14 20.47 -10.41 13.37
N ALA A 15 20.31 -9.23 13.97
CA ALA A 15 19.01 -8.59 14.14
C ALA A 15 18.27 -8.51 12.80
N GLU A 16 17.04 -8.99 12.78
CA GLU A 16 16.26 -9.08 11.56
C GLU A 16 15.94 -7.68 11.00
N THR A 17 16.14 -7.50 9.69
CA THR A 17 15.88 -6.20 9.05
C THR A 17 14.39 -5.89 9.00
N VAL A 18 14.03 -4.61 9.02
CA VAL A 18 12.64 -4.13 8.86
C VAL A 18 11.98 -4.71 7.62
N ALA A 19 12.71 -4.79 6.51
CA ALA A 19 12.18 -5.32 5.26
C ALA A 19 11.84 -6.82 5.35
N ALA A 20 12.62 -7.61 6.12
CA ALA A 20 12.33 -9.02 6.35
C ALA A 20 11.10 -9.20 7.24
N THR A 21 10.99 -8.45 8.33
CA THR A 21 9.79 -8.44 9.18
C THR A 21 8.56 -8.00 8.39
N PHE A 22 8.65 -6.91 7.64
CA PHE A 22 7.55 -6.43 6.79
C PHE A 22 7.09 -7.54 5.83
N ARG A 23 8.01 -8.24 5.17
CA ARG A 23 7.66 -9.38 4.31
C ARG A 23 6.99 -10.53 5.05
N ARG A 24 7.42 -10.89 6.25
CA ARG A 24 6.74 -11.96 7.01
C ARG A 24 5.31 -11.61 7.40
N VAL A 25 5.03 -10.32 7.67
CA VAL A 25 3.66 -9.87 7.95
C VAL A 25 2.72 -10.13 6.77
N TYR A 26 3.21 -10.10 5.53
CA TYR A 26 2.42 -10.48 4.35
C TYR A 26 1.88 -11.91 4.47
N ASP A 27 2.73 -12.86 4.83
CA ASP A 27 2.36 -14.28 4.90
C ASP A 27 1.29 -14.49 5.99
N THR A 28 1.43 -13.80 7.13
CA THR A 28 0.40 -13.78 8.18
C THR A 28 -0.93 -13.26 7.65
N LEU A 29 -0.94 -12.08 7.01
CA LEU A 29 -2.16 -11.47 6.48
C LEU A 29 -2.79 -12.32 5.38
N LYS A 30 -1.99 -12.91 4.49
CA LYS A 30 -2.47 -13.81 3.43
C LYS A 30 -3.15 -15.03 4.03
N ALA A 31 -2.48 -15.76 4.92
CA ALA A 31 -3.04 -16.95 5.56
C ALA A 31 -4.37 -16.65 6.28
N GLU A 32 -4.42 -15.51 6.96
CA GLU A 32 -5.58 -15.01 7.68
C GLU A 32 -6.78 -14.63 6.81
N LEU A 33 -6.54 -14.17 5.58
CA LEU A 33 -7.56 -13.84 4.59
C LEU A 33 -8.07 -15.10 3.88
N LEU A 34 -7.19 -16.07 3.61
CA LEU A 34 -7.56 -17.35 3.02
C LEU A 34 -8.40 -18.22 3.97
N GLN A 35 -8.23 -18.03 5.28
CA GLN A 35 -8.97 -18.72 6.34
C GLN A 35 -10.12 -17.87 6.92
N ASP A 36 -10.61 -16.86 6.19
CA ASP A 36 -11.66 -15.99 6.68
C ASP A 36 -13.00 -16.77 6.81
N PRO A 37 -13.56 -16.93 8.02
CA PRO A 37 -14.74 -17.77 8.25
C PRO A 37 -16.04 -17.16 7.74
N SER A 38 -16.04 -15.92 7.24
CA SER A 38 -17.25 -15.30 6.69
C SER A 38 -17.61 -15.80 5.29
N VAL A 39 -16.71 -16.52 4.64
CA VAL A 39 -16.94 -17.10 3.32
C VAL A 39 -16.43 -18.54 3.32
N ASP A 40 -17.29 -19.47 2.96
CA ASP A 40 -16.94 -20.88 2.78
C ASP A 40 -16.35 -21.06 1.37
N PHE A 41 -15.05 -20.75 1.22
CA PHE A 41 -14.34 -20.93 -0.05
C PHE A 41 -14.00 -22.40 -0.27
N ASN A 42 -14.23 -22.89 -1.49
CA ASN A 42 -13.70 -24.18 -1.92
C ASN A 42 -12.20 -24.07 -2.27
N ASP A 43 -11.56 -25.23 -2.45
CA ASP A 43 -10.11 -25.30 -2.73
C ASP A 43 -9.70 -24.50 -3.97
N ASP A 44 -10.53 -24.48 -5.01
CA ASP A 44 -10.27 -23.73 -6.24
C ASP A 44 -10.24 -22.21 -5.97
N ALA A 45 -11.18 -21.71 -5.16
CA ALA A 45 -11.22 -20.29 -4.79
C ALA A 45 -10.04 -19.90 -3.90
N ILE A 46 -9.63 -20.77 -2.97
CA ILE A 46 -8.45 -20.54 -2.11
C ILE A 46 -7.18 -20.47 -2.98
N GLN A 47 -6.99 -21.42 -3.89
CA GLN A 47 -5.84 -21.43 -4.81
C GLN A 47 -5.83 -20.20 -5.73
N TRP A 48 -7.02 -19.77 -6.18
CA TRP A 48 -7.16 -18.55 -6.99
C TRP A 48 -6.75 -17.30 -6.20
N LEU A 49 -7.29 -17.15 -4.97
CA LEU A 49 -6.98 -16.02 -4.10
C LEU A 49 -5.50 -15.96 -3.77
N GLU A 50 -4.89 -17.09 -3.41
CA GLU A 50 -3.46 -17.16 -3.14
C GLU A 50 -2.63 -16.70 -4.36
N SER A 51 -2.92 -17.26 -5.53
CA SER A 51 -2.24 -16.90 -6.77
C SER A 51 -2.41 -15.42 -7.12
N MET A 52 -3.63 -14.90 -6.97
CA MET A 52 -3.98 -13.52 -7.26
C MET A 52 -3.26 -12.54 -6.31
N LEU A 53 -3.20 -12.87 -5.02
CA LEU A 53 -2.51 -12.08 -4.01
C LEU A 53 -1.00 -12.03 -4.26
N ASP A 54 -0.36 -13.19 -4.43
CA ASP A 54 1.09 -13.27 -4.63
C ASP A 54 1.50 -12.56 -5.95
N TYR A 55 0.65 -12.64 -6.98
CA TYR A 55 0.92 -12.02 -8.28
C TYR A 55 0.82 -10.49 -8.25
N ASN A 56 -0.22 -9.95 -7.61
CA ASN A 56 -0.55 -8.53 -7.71
C ASN A 56 0.01 -7.68 -6.57
N VAL A 57 0.11 -8.24 -5.36
CA VAL A 57 0.61 -7.50 -4.20
C VAL A 57 2.13 -7.49 -4.17
N LEU A 58 2.78 -8.64 -4.43
CA LEU A 58 4.24 -8.76 -4.38
C LEU A 58 4.94 -8.32 -5.68
N GLY A 59 6.27 -8.23 -5.63
CA GLY A 59 7.12 -7.85 -6.78
C GLY A 59 7.32 -6.35 -6.99
N GLY A 60 6.69 -5.52 -6.16
CA GLY A 60 6.98 -4.08 -6.07
C GLY A 60 8.20 -3.77 -5.20
N LYS A 61 8.58 -2.49 -5.16
CA LYS A 61 9.62 -1.99 -4.25
C LYS A 61 9.15 -1.87 -2.78
N LEU A 62 7.83 -1.93 -2.55
CA LEU A 62 7.19 -1.79 -1.24
C LEU A 62 7.46 -0.43 -0.55
N ASN A 63 7.82 0.59 -1.33
CA ASN A 63 8.21 1.90 -0.79
C ASN A 63 7.08 2.55 0.02
N ARG A 64 5.81 2.38 -0.39
CA ARG A 64 4.67 3.00 0.31
C ARG A 64 4.43 2.32 1.65
N GLY A 65 4.46 0.99 1.65
CA GLY A 65 4.33 0.20 2.88
C GLY A 65 5.47 0.45 3.87
N LEU A 66 6.71 0.41 3.38
CA LEU A 66 7.89 0.66 4.22
C LEU A 66 7.92 2.11 4.73
N ALA A 67 7.42 3.08 3.98
CA ALA A 67 7.33 4.47 4.43
C ALA A 67 6.49 4.61 5.70
N VAL A 68 5.43 3.82 5.91
CA VAL A 68 4.67 3.83 7.17
C VAL A 68 5.56 3.45 8.35
N VAL A 69 6.32 2.37 8.19
CA VAL A 69 7.17 1.83 9.26
C VAL A 69 8.30 2.80 9.59
N GLU A 70 8.95 3.35 8.57
CA GLU A 70 10.02 4.34 8.77
C GLU A 70 9.49 5.65 9.37
N SER A 71 8.33 6.16 8.91
CA SER A 71 7.70 7.33 9.52
C SER A 71 7.36 7.10 11.00
N TYR A 72 6.81 5.93 11.35
CA TYR A 72 6.50 5.61 12.74
C TYR A 72 7.75 5.58 13.62
N LYS A 73 8.84 4.99 13.12
CA LYS A 73 10.14 4.97 13.81
C LYS A 73 10.70 6.37 14.02
N LEU A 74 10.62 7.23 13.00
CA LEU A 74 11.09 8.62 13.10
C LEU A 74 10.29 9.41 14.13
N LEU A 75 8.97 9.23 14.20
CA LEU A 75 8.12 9.86 15.23
C LEU A 75 8.50 9.39 16.64
N LYS A 76 8.71 8.07 16.80
CA LYS A 76 9.16 7.49 18.07
C LYS A 76 10.51 8.05 18.51
N ALA A 77 11.51 8.05 17.62
CA ALA A 77 12.81 8.64 17.88
C ALA A 77 12.74 10.14 18.23
N ALA A 78 11.93 10.93 17.51
CA ALA A 78 11.74 12.35 17.79
C ALA A 78 11.11 12.61 19.17
N SER A 79 10.27 11.68 19.64
CA SER A 79 9.68 11.71 20.99
C SER A 79 10.58 11.10 22.08
N ALA A 80 11.82 10.71 21.75
CA ALA A 80 12.74 9.99 22.63
C ALA A 80 12.14 8.70 23.23
N THR A 81 11.27 8.01 22.48
CA THR A 81 10.71 6.71 22.85
C THR A 81 11.06 5.65 21.82
N GLU A 82 11.25 4.40 22.26
CA GLU A 82 11.50 3.29 21.35
C GLU A 82 10.17 2.73 20.80
N PRO A 83 10.11 2.34 19.52
CA PRO A 83 8.98 1.60 18.97
C PRO A 83 8.82 0.24 19.68
N SER A 84 7.63 -0.04 20.21
CA SER A 84 7.32 -1.38 20.71
C SER A 84 7.19 -2.38 19.56
N GLU A 85 7.36 -3.68 19.85
CA GLU A 85 7.16 -4.74 18.87
C GLU A 85 5.73 -4.73 18.31
N GLU A 86 4.72 -4.56 19.17
CA GLU A 86 3.32 -4.40 18.73
C GLU A 86 3.15 -3.16 17.83
N GLY A 87 3.76 -2.03 18.18
CA GLY A 87 3.67 -0.81 17.39
C GLY A 87 4.27 -0.97 16.00
N LEU A 88 5.45 -1.62 15.90
CA LEU A 88 6.07 -1.93 14.62
C LEU A 88 5.25 -2.92 13.79
N PHE A 89 4.67 -3.93 14.43
CA PHE A 89 3.79 -4.89 13.76
C PHE A 89 2.54 -4.21 13.19
N LEU A 90 1.88 -3.34 13.96
CA LEU A 90 0.74 -2.54 13.49
C LEU A 90 1.13 -1.58 12.37
N ALA A 91 2.32 -0.96 12.43
CA ALA A 91 2.85 -0.14 11.34
C ALA A 91 3.04 -0.96 10.05
N CYS A 92 3.51 -2.20 10.17
CA CYS A 92 3.62 -3.11 9.02
C CYS A 92 2.24 -3.45 8.44
N ILE A 93 1.24 -3.70 9.29
CA ILE A 93 -0.14 -3.99 8.83
C ILE A 93 -0.72 -2.78 8.08
N LEU A 94 -0.55 -1.56 8.60
CA LEU A 94 -0.98 -0.34 7.89
C LEU A 94 -0.25 -0.21 6.55
N GLY A 95 1.06 -0.48 6.52
CA GLY A 95 1.83 -0.48 5.29
C GLY A 95 1.33 -1.49 4.26
N TRP A 96 0.99 -2.71 4.67
CA TRP A 96 0.36 -3.69 3.78
C TRP A 96 -1.04 -3.29 3.33
N GLY A 97 -1.82 -2.62 4.17
CA GLY A 97 -3.09 -2.01 3.75
C GLY A 97 -2.90 -1.07 2.55
N ILE A 98 -1.83 -0.27 2.54
CA ILE A 98 -1.49 0.61 1.41
C ILE A 98 -1.03 -0.19 0.19
N GLU A 99 -0.23 -1.25 0.37
CA GLU A 99 0.20 -2.10 -0.75
C GLU A 99 -0.97 -2.88 -1.38
N TRP A 100 -1.97 -3.31 -0.58
CA TRP A 100 -3.24 -3.86 -1.08
C TRP A 100 -4.05 -2.81 -1.85
N LEU A 101 -4.15 -1.59 -1.31
CA LEU A 101 -4.82 -0.47 -1.99
C LEU A 101 -4.14 -0.17 -3.33
N GLN A 102 -2.82 -0.18 -3.38
CA GLN A 102 -2.07 -0.01 -4.61
C GLN A 102 -2.31 -1.18 -5.59
N ALA A 103 -2.27 -2.43 -5.13
CA ALA A 103 -2.52 -3.60 -5.97
C ALA A 103 -3.92 -3.53 -6.60
N TYR A 104 -4.93 -3.17 -5.81
CA TYR A 104 -6.30 -2.91 -6.29
C TYR A 104 -6.31 -1.88 -7.43
N PHE A 105 -5.71 -0.71 -7.22
CA PHE A 105 -5.68 0.32 -8.26
C PHE A 105 -4.94 -0.14 -9.51
N LEU A 106 -3.81 -0.82 -9.38
CA LEU A 106 -3.01 -1.27 -10.52
C LEU A 106 -3.74 -2.33 -11.35
N VAL A 107 -4.45 -3.27 -10.73
CA VAL A 107 -5.22 -4.29 -11.46
C VAL A 107 -6.28 -3.63 -12.34
N LEU A 108 -7.00 -2.63 -11.82
CA LEU A 108 -8.03 -1.93 -12.59
C LEU A 108 -7.45 -0.93 -13.61
N ASP A 109 -6.40 -0.20 -13.23
CA ASP A 109 -5.68 0.74 -14.12
C ASP A 109 -5.09 0.00 -15.33
N ASP A 110 -4.49 -1.18 -15.13
CA ASP A 110 -3.97 -1.99 -16.22
C ASP A 110 -5.06 -2.39 -17.23
N ILE A 111 -6.29 -2.63 -16.77
CA ILE A 111 -7.45 -2.92 -17.64
C ILE A 111 -7.89 -1.66 -18.38
N MET A 112 -8.10 -0.55 -17.66
CA MET A 112 -8.55 0.73 -18.24
C MET A 112 -7.57 1.26 -19.30
N ASP A 113 -6.27 1.14 -19.03
CA ASP A 113 -5.20 1.58 -19.92
C ASP A 113 -4.83 0.54 -20.97
N ASN A 114 -5.45 -0.65 -20.93
CA ASN A 114 -5.16 -1.77 -21.82
C ASN A 114 -3.67 -2.15 -21.82
N SER A 115 -3.03 -2.09 -20.64
CA SER A 115 -1.61 -2.32 -20.43
C SER A 115 -1.19 -3.76 -20.80
N GLN A 116 0.09 -3.92 -21.15
CA GLN A 116 0.67 -5.23 -21.50
C GLN A 116 1.40 -5.86 -20.32
N THR A 117 2.23 -5.09 -19.63
CA THR A 117 3.11 -5.59 -18.58
C THR A 117 3.12 -4.71 -17.34
N ARG A 118 3.25 -5.34 -16.17
CA ARG A 118 3.41 -4.72 -14.86
C ARG A 118 4.49 -5.46 -14.07
N ARG A 119 5.43 -4.74 -13.45
CA ARG A 119 6.51 -5.32 -12.61
C ARG A 119 7.31 -6.43 -13.34
N GLY A 120 7.56 -6.25 -14.63
CA GLY A 120 8.32 -7.21 -15.46
C GLY A 120 7.55 -8.47 -15.87
N LYS A 121 6.24 -8.54 -15.61
CA LYS A 121 5.37 -9.68 -15.97
C LYS A 121 4.15 -9.18 -16.75
N PRO A 122 3.39 -10.05 -17.46
CA PRO A 122 2.11 -9.66 -18.05
C PRO A 122 1.15 -9.07 -17.00
N CYS A 123 0.35 -8.07 -17.36
CA CYS A 123 -0.70 -7.58 -16.46
C CYS A 123 -1.67 -8.71 -16.09
N TRP A 124 -2.24 -8.70 -14.89
CA TRP A 124 -3.06 -9.82 -14.38
C TRP A 124 -4.19 -10.21 -15.33
N PHE A 125 -4.93 -9.22 -15.86
CA PHE A 125 -6.03 -9.43 -16.82
C PHE A 125 -5.58 -10.04 -18.16
N ARG A 126 -4.27 -10.03 -18.48
CA ARG A 126 -3.71 -10.63 -19.70
C ARG A 126 -3.43 -12.12 -19.56
N LEU A 127 -3.45 -12.67 -18.35
CA LEU A 127 -3.22 -14.10 -18.16
C LEU A 127 -4.38 -14.89 -18.79
N PRO A 128 -4.11 -16.01 -19.51
CA PRO A 128 -5.11 -16.70 -20.32
C PRO A 128 -6.39 -17.11 -19.58
N LYS A 129 -6.29 -17.43 -18.29
CA LYS A 129 -7.42 -17.86 -17.45
C LYS A 129 -8.13 -16.71 -16.72
N VAL A 130 -7.54 -15.52 -16.69
CA VAL A 130 -8.01 -14.39 -15.87
C VAL A 130 -8.96 -13.50 -16.65
N GLY A 131 -8.48 -12.85 -17.73
CA GLY A 131 -9.32 -11.92 -18.49
C GLY A 131 -9.99 -10.87 -17.61
N LEU A 132 -11.30 -10.67 -17.78
CA LEU A 132 -12.07 -9.69 -17.01
C LEU A 132 -12.46 -10.15 -15.60
N ILE A 133 -12.14 -11.39 -15.19
CA ILE A 133 -12.26 -11.81 -13.78
C ILE A 133 -11.41 -10.90 -12.89
N ALA A 134 -10.32 -10.34 -13.45
CA ALA A 134 -9.46 -9.35 -12.82
C ALA A 134 -10.23 -8.14 -12.26
N ILE A 135 -11.38 -7.77 -12.82
CA ILE A 135 -12.22 -6.68 -12.26
C ILE A 135 -12.69 -7.06 -10.85
N ASN A 136 -13.24 -8.28 -10.70
CA ASN A 136 -13.68 -8.78 -9.40
C ASN A 136 -12.48 -9.02 -8.47
N ASP A 137 -11.36 -9.51 -8.98
CA ASP A 137 -10.13 -9.67 -8.18
C ASP A 137 -9.66 -8.34 -7.59
N GLY A 138 -9.76 -7.24 -8.36
CA GLY A 138 -9.53 -5.89 -7.86
C GLY A 138 -10.49 -5.52 -6.71
N LEU A 139 -11.79 -5.79 -6.85
CA LEU A 139 -12.77 -5.54 -5.79
C LEU A 139 -12.50 -6.40 -4.54
N ILE A 140 -12.04 -7.64 -4.71
CA ILE A 140 -11.60 -8.49 -3.61
C ILE A 140 -10.44 -7.83 -2.86
N LEU A 141 -9.38 -7.41 -3.57
CA LEU A 141 -8.23 -6.71 -2.97
C LEU A 141 -8.69 -5.50 -2.15
N ARG A 142 -9.59 -4.67 -2.69
CA ARG A 142 -10.18 -3.53 -1.97
C ARG A 142 -10.92 -3.97 -0.71
N SER A 143 -11.73 -5.03 -0.79
CA SER A 143 -12.55 -5.49 0.34
C SER A 143 -11.71 -6.07 1.48
N GLN A 144 -10.58 -6.71 1.16
CA GLN A 144 -9.68 -7.32 2.13
C GLN A 144 -9.01 -6.29 3.04
N ILE A 145 -8.80 -5.05 2.60
CA ILE A 145 -8.26 -3.97 3.44
C ILE A 145 -9.12 -3.78 4.69
N SER A 146 -10.45 -3.72 4.52
CA SER A 146 -11.38 -3.58 5.64
C SER A 146 -11.40 -4.81 6.55
N ARG A 147 -11.17 -6.02 6.00
CA ARG A 147 -11.05 -7.26 6.80
C ARG A 147 -9.80 -7.24 7.67
N ILE A 148 -8.66 -6.89 7.07
CA ILE A 148 -7.39 -6.69 7.80
C ILE A 148 -7.59 -5.65 8.89
N PHE A 149 -8.17 -4.49 8.55
CA PHE A 149 -8.26 -3.39 9.50
C PHE A 149 -9.17 -3.70 10.68
N ARG A 150 -10.31 -4.35 10.41
CA ARG A 150 -11.20 -4.83 11.45
C ARG A 150 -10.52 -5.84 12.39
N ARG A 151 -9.65 -6.71 11.88
CA ARG A 151 -8.97 -7.71 12.72
C ARG A 151 -7.97 -7.06 13.70
N TYR A 152 -7.19 -6.08 13.25
CA TYR A 152 -6.05 -5.57 14.02
C TYR A 152 -6.29 -4.23 14.72
N PHE A 153 -7.21 -3.41 14.23
CA PHE A 153 -7.43 -2.06 14.76
C PHE A 153 -8.79 -1.90 15.44
N TYR A 154 -9.71 -2.85 15.30
CA TYR A 154 -11.01 -2.73 15.98
C TYR A 154 -10.84 -2.58 17.50
N GLY A 155 -11.52 -1.59 18.07
CA GLY A 155 -11.40 -1.22 19.49
C GLY A 155 -10.25 -0.26 19.80
N LYS A 156 -9.30 -0.01 18.88
CA LYS A 156 -8.30 1.05 19.04
C LYS A 156 -8.95 2.43 18.77
N SER A 157 -8.54 3.45 19.52
CA SER A 157 -9.16 4.79 19.49
C SER A 157 -9.13 5.46 18.11
N TYR A 158 -8.11 5.16 17.30
CA TYR A 158 -7.90 5.72 15.96
C TYR A 158 -8.46 4.83 14.83
N TYR A 159 -9.20 3.75 15.13
CA TYR A 159 -9.73 2.84 14.12
C TYR A 159 -10.64 3.52 13.10
N VAL A 160 -11.58 4.33 13.56
CA VAL A 160 -12.52 5.06 12.68
C VAL A 160 -11.76 6.04 11.79
N ASN A 161 -10.80 6.77 12.37
CA ASN A 161 -9.95 7.69 11.62
C ASN A 161 -9.15 6.99 10.51
N LEU A 162 -8.70 5.75 10.74
CA LEU A 162 -8.03 4.95 9.70
C LEU A 162 -8.99 4.58 8.55
N LEU A 163 -10.22 4.18 8.87
CA LEU A 163 -11.22 3.86 7.84
C LEU A 163 -11.60 5.09 7.00
N ASP A 164 -11.79 6.23 7.66
CA ASP A 164 -12.11 7.50 7.00
C ASP A 164 -10.95 7.97 6.14
N LEU A 165 -9.71 7.89 6.65
CA LEU A 165 -8.50 8.24 5.89
C LEU A 165 -8.35 7.39 4.62
N PHE A 166 -8.52 6.07 4.71
CA PHE A 166 -8.42 5.20 3.54
C PHE A 166 -9.55 5.44 2.55
N SER A 167 -10.78 5.67 3.03
CA SER A 167 -11.94 5.94 2.17
C SER A 167 -11.79 7.27 1.43
N GLU A 168 -11.31 8.31 2.12
CA GLU A 168 -11.05 9.63 1.52
C GLU A 168 -9.93 9.55 0.48
N VAL A 169 -8.82 8.88 0.79
CA VAL A 169 -7.72 8.71 -0.17
C VAL A 169 -8.15 7.84 -1.36
N GLU A 170 -9.00 6.84 -1.15
CA GLU A 170 -9.59 6.06 -2.24
C GLU A 170 -10.48 6.94 -3.14
N PHE A 171 -11.34 7.76 -2.55
CA PHE A 171 -12.18 8.72 -3.28
C PHE A 171 -11.35 9.72 -4.08
N GLN A 172 -10.30 10.27 -3.48
CA GLN A 172 -9.35 11.16 -4.17
C GLN A 172 -8.68 10.45 -5.35
N THR A 173 -8.18 9.23 -5.14
CA THR A 173 -7.46 8.49 -6.17
C THR A 173 -8.36 8.10 -7.34
N THR A 174 -9.57 7.61 -7.06
CA THR A 174 -10.57 7.28 -8.09
C THR A 174 -11.05 8.52 -8.84
N SER A 175 -11.19 9.67 -8.17
CA SER A 175 -11.48 10.96 -8.81
C SER A 175 -10.33 11.40 -9.73
N GLY A 176 -9.09 11.22 -9.30
CA GLY A 176 -7.90 11.45 -10.13
C GLY A 176 -7.87 10.54 -11.37
N GLN A 177 -8.23 9.27 -11.21
CA GLN A 177 -8.36 8.31 -12.32
C GLN A 177 -9.46 8.74 -13.31
N LEU A 178 -10.61 9.17 -12.82
CA LEU A 178 -11.69 9.71 -13.67
C LEU A 178 -11.17 10.87 -14.52
N LEU A 179 -10.51 11.86 -13.89
CA LEU A 179 -9.93 13.00 -14.60
C LEU A 179 -8.92 12.57 -15.67
N ASP A 180 -8.06 11.60 -15.37
CA ASP A 180 -7.06 11.05 -16.30
C ASP A 180 -7.73 10.41 -17.53
N GLN A 181 -8.73 9.56 -17.31
CA GLN A 181 -9.41 8.81 -18.36
C GLN A 181 -10.22 9.72 -19.30
N ILE A 182 -10.99 10.66 -18.76
CA ILE A 182 -11.76 11.59 -19.61
C ILE A 182 -10.84 12.54 -20.38
N THR A 183 -9.76 13.02 -19.74
CA THR A 183 -8.78 13.91 -20.38
C THR A 183 -8.03 13.18 -21.48
N THR A 184 -7.64 11.92 -21.27
CA THR A 184 -6.95 11.11 -22.28
C THR A 184 -7.85 10.84 -23.48
N ASN A 185 -9.13 10.51 -23.24
CA ASN A 185 -10.09 10.26 -24.32
C ASN A 185 -10.42 11.52 -25.13
N GLU A 186 -10.59 12.66 -24.48
CA GLU A 186 -10.79 13.96 -25.16
C GLU A 186 -9.50 14.43 -25.84
N GLY A 187 -8.36 14.29 -25.19
CA GLY A 187 -7.05 14.73 -25.68
C GLY A 187 -6.59 13.98 -26.92
N ARG A 188 -7.05 12.73 -27.13
CA ARG A 188 -6.89 12.02 -28.42
C ARG A 188 -7.59 12.73 -29.59
N LYS A 189 -8.56 13.59 -29.31
CA LYS A 189 -9.34 14.37 -30.31
C LYS A 189 -8.93 15.84 -30.37
N ASP A 190 -8.57 16.44 -29.23
CA ASP A 190 -8.15 17.84 -29.12
C ASP A 190 -6.97 18.01 -28.15
N LEU A 191 -5.79 18.30 -28.70
CA LEU A 191 -4.56 18.44 -27.91
C LEU A 191 -4.58 19.64 -26.95
N ASN A 192 -5.44 20.65 -27.17
CA ASN A 192 -5.54 21.81 -26.25
C ASN A 192 -6.09 21.44 -24.86
N LYS A 193 -6.70 20.25 -24.74
CA LYS A 193 -7.15 19.69 -23.46
C LYS A 193 -5.98 19.28 -22.55
N TYR A 194 -4.79 19.04 -23.13
CA TYR A 194 -3.58 18.83 -22.35
C TYR A 194 -2.97 20.15 -21.93
N ASN A 195 -3.28 20.58 -20.70
CA ASN A 195 -2.63 21.74 -20.09
C ASN A 195 -2.06 21.40 -18.71
N VAL A 196 -1.11 22.22 -18.27
CA VAL A 196 -0.35 22.00 -17.04
C VAL A 196 -1.24 21.97 -15.78
N HIS A 197 -2.35 22.72 -15.77
CA HIS A 197 -3.26 22.76 -14.63
C HIS A 197 -4.08 21.47 -14.52
N VAL A 198 -4.58 20.95 -15.64
CA VAL A 198 -5.28 19.66 -15.69
C VAL A 198 -4.32 18.54 -15.32
N TYR A 199 -3.10 18.56 -15.87
CA TYR A 199 -2.06 17.59 -15.52
C TYR A 199 -1.78 17.59 -14.01
N ARG A 200 -1.54 18.77 -13.41
CA ARG A 200 -1.26 18.89 -11.98
C ARG A 200 -2.38 18.30 -11.13
N ARG A 201 -3.65 18.60 -11.45
CA ARG A 201 -4.82 18.04 -10.73
C ARG A 201 -4.90 16.53 -10.85
N ILE A 202 -4.72 15.98 -12.06
CA ILE A 202 -4.71 14.53 -12.26
C ILE A 202 -3.65 13.90 -11.36
N VAL A 203 -2.43 14.41 -11.39
CA VAL A 203 -1.31 13.86 -10.61
C VAL A 203 -1.54 13.95 -9.11
N GLU A 204 -1.99 15.12 -8.64
CA GLU A 204 -2.29 15.37 -7.23
C GLU A 204 -3.26 14.30 -6.69
N TYR A 205 -4.39 14.12 -7.38
CA TYR A 205 -5.43 13.20 -6.93
C TYR A 205 -5.09 11.73 -7.22
N LYS A 206 -4.64 11.39 -8.43
CA LYS A 206 -4.36 10.01 -8.86
C LYS A 206 -3.16 9.41 -8.12
N THR A 207 -2.19 10.23 -7.69
CA THR A 207 -0.91 9.71 -7.20
C THR A 207 -0.50 10.25 -5.83
N ALA A 208 -0.53 11.56 -5.62
CA ALA A 208 0.16 12.17 -4.49
C ALA A 208 -0.41 11.75 -3.13
N TYR A 209 -1.74 11.75 -2.99
CA TYR A 209 -2.40 11.39 -1.74
C TYR A 209 -2.07 9.97 -1.27
N TYR A 210 -2.32 8.95 -2.08
CA TYR A 210 -2.11 7.56 -1.65
C TYR A 210 -0.63 7.16 -1.60
N SER A 211 0.25 7.86 -2.33
CA SER A 211 1.66 7.50 -2.44
C SER A 211 2.57 8.18 -1.43
N PHE A 212 2.24 9.41 -1.01
CA PHE A 212 3.08 10.22 -0.13
C PHE A 212 2.39 10.62 1.16
N TYR A 213 1.15 11.11 1.08
CA TYR A 213 0.42 11.55 2.28
C TYR A 213 -0.05 10.37 3.14
N LEU A 214 -0.72 9.39 2.53
CA LEU A 214 -1.32 8.25 3.24
C LEU A 214 -0.33 7.51 4.14
N PRO A 215 0.92 7.17 3.70
CA PRO A 215 1.86 6.48 4.58
C PRO A 215 2.19 7.24 5.87
N VAL A 216 2.40 8.56 5.77
CA VAL A 216 2.75 9.40 6.92
C VAL A 216 1.54 9.62 7.82
N ALA A 217 0.35 9.82 7.23
CA ALA A 217 -0.90 9.96 7.98
C ALA A 217 -1.22 8.69 8.79
N CYS A 218 -1.00 7.51 8.22
CA CYS A 218 -1.10 6.24 8.95
C CYS A 218 -0.16 6.18 10.16
N ALA A 219 1.10 6.61 9.98
CA ALA A 219 2.08 6.63 11.06
C ALA A 219 1.71 7.62 12.19
N LEU A 220 1.19 8.80 11.84
CA LEU A 220 0.70 9.80 12.81
C LEU A 220 -0.47 9.27 13.64
N LEU A 221 -1.48 8.67 12.98
CA LEU A 221 -2.62 8.06 13.68
C LEU A 221 -2.19 6.93 14.61
N LEU A 222 -1.26 6.08 14.16
CA LEU A 222 -0.69 5.00 14.99
C LEU A 222 0.13 5.55 16.16
N PHE A 223 0.79 6.69 15.98
CA PHE A 223 1.54 7.37 17.04
C PHE A 223 0.61 8.05 18.06
N GLY A 224 -0.66 8.27 17.73
CA GLY A 224 -1.69 8.82 18.61
C GLY A 224 -2.02 10.29 18.33
N GLU A 225 -1.61 10.82 17.19
CA GLU A 225 -1.80 12.22 16.81
C GLU A 225 -3.11 12.44 16.06
N SER A 226 -3.61 13.67 16.10
CA SER A 226 -4.73 14.11 15.26
C SER A 226 -4.21 14.63 13.92
N LEU A 227 -4.79 14.20 12.80
CA LEU A 227 -4.35 14.66 11.47
C LEU A 227 -4.63 16.16 11.25
N ASP A 228 -5.58 16.74 11.97
CA ASP A 228 -5.92 18.17 11.89
C ASP A 228 -4.76 19.06 12.34
N ASP A 229 -3.87 18.56 13.21
CA ASP A 229 -2.68 19.29 13.66
C ASP A 229 -1.54 19.27 12.62
N TYR A 230 -1.67 18.46 11.57
CA TYR A 230 -0.61 18.19 10.57
C TYR A 230 -1.02 18.59 9.14
N VAL A 231 -1.90 19.58 8.98
CA VAL A 231 -2.33 20.08 7.67
C VAL A 231 -1.14 20.54 6.80
N GLN A 232 -0.14 21.20 7.39
CA GLN A 232 1.06 21.62 6.66
C GLN A 232 1.88 20.43 6.12
N VAL A 233 1.93 19.33 6.87
CA VAL A 233 2.60 18.09 6.43
C VAL A 233 1.87 17.49 5.23
N LYS A 234 0.54 17.48 5.24
CA LYS A 234 -0.28 17.07 4.09
C LYS A 234 0.09 17.88 2.84
N HIS A 235 0.15 19.21 2.93
CA HIS A 235 0.53 20.06 1.80
C HIS A 235 1.92 19.73 1.24
N ILE A 236 2.92 19.57 2.11
CA ILE A 236 4.30 19.25 1.68
C ILE A 236 4.35 17.89 0.97
N LEU A 237 3.71 16.86 1.54
CA LEU A 237 3.71 15.51 0.98
C LEU A 237 2.97 15.44 -0.36
N VAL A 238 1.90 16.21 -0.53
CA VAL A 238 1.19 16.31 -1.81
C VAL A 238 2.09 16.94 -2.88
N GLU A 239 2.80 18.03 -2.56
CA GLU A 239 3.75 18.64 -3.52
C GLU A 239 4.88 17.69 -3.90
N MET A 240 5.42 16.93 -2.93
CA MET A 240 6.41 15.88 -3.21
C MET A 240 5.86 14.81 -4.16
N GLY A 241 4.60 14.40 -3.99
CA GLY A 241 3.95 13.45 -4.87
C GLY A 241 3.72 13.98 -6.29
N VAL A 242 3.38 15.27 -6.41
CA VAL A 242 3.29 15.95 -7.72
C VAL A 242 4.65 15.94 -8.42
N TYR A 243 5.72 16.22 -7.70
CA TYR A 243 7.07 16.17 -8.24
C TYR A 243 7.45 14.74 -8.68
N PHE A 244 7.21 13.73 -7.85
CA PHE A 244 7.53 12.33 -8.15
C PHE A 244 6.91 11.85 -9.47
N GLN A 245 5.62 12.15 -9.71
CA GLN A 245 4.95 11.67 -10.91
C GLN A 245 5.49 12.31 -12.20
N SER A 246 6.04 13.52 -12.13
CA SER A 246 6.70 14.14 -13.28
C SER A 246 8.00 13.41 -13.70
N GLN A 247 8.68 12.77 -12.75
CA GLN A 247 9.86 11.95 -13.01
C GLN A 247 9.50 10.59 -13.63
N VAL A 248 8.42 9.95 -13.17
CA VAL A 248 8.03 8.60 -13.59
C VAL A 248 7.53 8.53 -15.04
N ARG A 249 6.94 9.60 -15.57
CA ARG A 249 6.44 9.63 -16.96
C ARG A 249 7.53 9.94 -18.01
N SER A 250 8.76 10.22 -17.57
CA SER A 250 9.91 10.58 -18.41
C SER A 250 10.82 9.39 -18.75
N SER A 251 10.43 8.17 -18.37
CA SER A 251 11.12 6.89 -18.60
C SER A 251 10.18 5.88 -19.25
#